data_AF-A0A2N2L9G4-F1
#
_entry.id   AF-A0A2N2L9G4-F1
#
_cell.length_a   1.000
_cell.length_b   1.000
_cell.length_c   1.000
_cell.angle_alpha   90.00
_cell.angle_beta   90.00
_cell.angle_gamma   90.00
#
_symmetry.space_group_name_H-M   'P 1'
#
loop_
_entity.id
_entity.type
_entity.pdbx_description
1 polymer ?
#
loop_
_entity_poly.entity_id
_entity_poly.type
_entity_poly.pdbx_seq_one_letter_code
_entity_poly.pdbx_strand_id
1 'polypeptide(L)'
;MSFLYMIEHTKMTKSYKGPVLLSLFQGNMISGKITIDELMEYFKHFYADPKHRLDLNDLIHEDFDKWSNDQLKSHIIRNPISALLNTSSELFYFLNEEFGIKQEVYEDLIHDNALDIVEEKIYQRLANYFSNKFKVVL
;
A
#
# COMPACT_ATOMS: atom_id res chain seq x y z
N MET A 1 2.45 6.19 -17.58
CA MET A 1 2.89 4.87 -17.08
C MET A 1 1.64 4.03 -16.87
N SER A 2 1.61 2.72 -17.16
CA SER A 2 0.43 1.90 -16.79
C SER A 2 0.46 1.55 -15.31
N PHE A 3 -0.71 1.28 -14.71
CA PHE A 3 -0.81 0.88 -13.31
C PHE A 3 0.00 -0.39 -13.02
N LEU A 4 -0.13 -1.40 -13.87
CA LEU A 4 0.61 -2.66 -13.75
C LEU A 4 2.13 -2.45 -13.81
N TYR A 5 2.60 -1.63 -14.76
CA TYR A 5 4.03 -1.30 -14.86
C TYR A 5 4.52 -0.64 -13.57
N MET A 6 3.72 0.27 -12.98
CA MET A 6 4.06 0.92 -11.71
C MET A 6 4.21 -0.10 -10.58
N ILE A 7 3.29 -1.06 -10.45
CA ILE A 7 3.37 -2.12 -9.42
C ILE A 7 4.66 -2.95 -9.57
N GLU A 8 4.98 -3.35 -10.80
CA GLU A 8 6.13 -4.20 -11.11
C GLU A 8 7.48 -3.50 -10.84
N HIS A 9 7.54 -2.18 -11.09
CA HIS A 9 8.79 -1.41 -11.08
C HIS A 9 8.95 -0.51 -9.83
N THR A 10 7.92 -0.40 -8.99
CA THR A 10 7.99 0.39 -7.76
C THR A 10 9.05 -0.16 -6.83
N LYS A 11 10.03 0.69 -6.46
CA LYS A 11 11.07 0.32 -5.50
C LYS A 11 10.46 0.02 -4.11
N MET A 12 10.82 -1.14 -3.58
CA MET A 12 10.42 -1.62 -2.25
C MET A 12 11.61 -1.51 -1.29
N THR A 13 11.82 -0.35 -0.69
CA THR A 13 12.79 -0.19 0.43
C THR A 13 12.19 -0.76 1.72
N LYS A 14 10.89 -0.49 1.90
CA LYS A 14 9.98 -0.98 2.93
C LYS A 14 8.73 -1.51 2.26
N SER A 15 7.99 -2.33 3.00
CA SER A 15 6.74 -2.94 2.59
C SER A 15 5.58 -1.93 2.51
N TYR A 16 5.67 -0.74 3.13
CA TYR A 16 4.57 0.22 3.34
C TYR A 16 3.67 0.54 2.15
N LYS A 17 4.22 0.56 0.93
CA LYS A 17 3.41 0.80 -0.28
C LYS A 17 2.46 -0.36 -0.56
N GLY A 18 2.86 -1.58 -0.25
CA GLY A 18 2.05 -2.78 -0.43
C GLY A 18 0.72 -2.72 0.34
N PRO A 19 0.67 -2.56 1.68
CA PRO A 19 -0.60 -2.46 2.38
C PRO A 19 -1.41 -1.22 1.98
N VAL A 20 -0.78 -0.09 1.64
CA VAL A 20 -1.52 1.07 1.09
C VAL A 20 -2.19 0.71 -0.24
N LEU A 21 -1.48 0.05 -1.14
CA LEU A 21 -2.04 -0.38 -2.43
C LEU A 21 -3.11 -1.45 -2.25
N LEU A 22 -2.87 -2.49 -1.44
CA LEU A 22 -3.85 -3.54 -1.15
C LEU A 22 -5.12 -2.97 -0.50
N SER A 23 -5.02 -1.92 0.33
CA SER A 23 -6.19 -1.32 0.98
C SER A 23 -7.23 -0.73 0.00
N LEU A 24 -6.83 -0.47 -1.25
CA LEU A 24 -7.73 -0.04 -2.32
C LEU A 24 -8.61 -1.19 -2.86
N PHE A 25 -8.27 -2.43 -2.48
CA PHE A 25 -8.95 -3.68 -2.80
C PHE A 25 -9.58 -4.23 -1.51
N GLN A 26 -10.91 -4.36 -1.46
CA GLN A 26 -11.63 -4.87 -0.30
C GLN A 26 -12.35 -6.18 -0.66
N GLY A 27 -11.65 -7.30 -0.52
CA GLY A 27 -12.17 -8.62 -0.90
C GLY A 27 -12.48 -8.67 -2.40
N ASN A 28 -13.69 -9.08 -2.78
CA ASN A 28 -14.09 -9.17 -4.20
C ASN A 28 -14.59 -7.84 -4.79
N MET A 29 -14.50 -6.72 -4.06
CA MET A 29 -14.91 -5.40 -4.54
C MET A 29 -13.77 -4.41 -4.38
N ILE A 30 -13.58 -3.59 -5.41
CA ILE A 30 -12.54 -2.58 -5.40
C ILE A 30 -13.22 -1.25 -5.19
N SER A 31 -12.87 -0.60 -4.07
CA SER A 31 -13.33 0.74 -3.76
C SER A 31 -12.61 1.77 -4.65
N GLY A 32 -11.37 1.47 -5.06
CA GLY A 32 -10.51 2.37 -5.82
C GLY A 32 -10.00 3.56 -5.00
N LYS A 33 -10.51 3.72 -3.77
CA LYS A 33 -10.20 4.78 -2.83
C LYS A 33 -10.40 4.32 -1.39
N ILE A 34 -9.74 5.00 -0.46
CA ILE A 34 -9.81 4.70 0.97
C ILE A 34 -9.61 6.00 1.77
N THR A 35 -10.35 6.15 2.86
CA THR A 35 -10.11 7.25 3.81
C THR A 35 -8.86 6.99 4.63
N ILE A 36 -8.24 8.05 5.17
CA ILE A 36 -7.04 7.89 5.99
C ILE A 36 -7.30 7.07 7.26
N ASP A 37 -8.52 7.15 7.81
CA ASP A 37 -8.90 6.42 9.01
C ASP A 37 -9.02 4.92 8.73
N GLU A 38 -9.73 4.53 7.66
CA GLU A 38 -9.79 3.14 7.18
C GLU A 38 -8.40 2.61 6.82
N LEU A 39 -7.57 3.45 6.20
CA LEU A 39 -6.20 3.07 5.84
C LEU A 39 -5.33 2.84 7.08
N MET A 40 -5.47 3.65 8.14
CA MET A 40 -4.79 3.42 9.40
C MET A 40 -5.18 2.08 10.03
N GLU A 41 -6.47 1.74 10.02
CA GLU A 41 -6.96 0.45 10.52
C GLU A 41 -6.39 -0.72 9.70
N TYR A 42 -6.44 -0.63 8.36
CA TYR A 42 -5.86 -1.62 7.47
C TYR A 42 -4.35 -1.78 7.71
N PHE A 43 -3.62 -0.67 7.86
CA PHE A 43 -2.18 -0.68 8.09
C PHE A 43 -1.83 -1.34 9.43
N LYS A 44 -2.58 -1.04 10.51
CA LYS A 44 -2.44 -1.72 11.80
C LYS A 44 -2.70 -3.22 11.68
N HIS A 45 -3.76 -3.61 10.97
CA HIS A 45 -4.11 -5.01 10.77
C HIS A 45 -3.03 -5.77 10.00
N PHE A 46 -2.53 -5.19 8.89
CA PHE A 46 -1.46 -5.78 8.10
C PHE A 46 -0.21 -6.05 8.94
N TYR A 47 0.22 -5.08 9.74
CA TYR A 47 1.41 -5.21 10.61
C TYR A 47 1.14 -5.92 11.94
N ALA A 48 -0.09 -6.37 12.22
CA ALA A 48 -0.36 -7.25 13.35
C ALA A 48 0.16 -8.68 13.10
N ASP A 49 0.33 -9.07 11.83
CA ASP A 49 1.01 -10.32 11.48
C ASP A 49 2.51 -10.22 11.82
N PRO A 50 3.05 -11.15 12.65
CA PRO A 50 4.47 -11.18 12.99
C PRO A 50 5.41 -11.21 11.78
N LYS A 51 5.02 -11.85 10.68
CA LYS A 51 5.82 -11.91 9.44
C LYS A 51 5.96 -10.52 8.82
N HIS A 52 4.86 -9.77 8.73
CA HIS A 52 4.87 -8.41 8.20
C HIS A 52 5.63 -7.44 9.12
N ARG A 53 5.51 -7.65 10.44
CA ARG A 53 6.18 -6.85 11.47
C ARG A 53 7.71 -6.92 11.42
N LEU A 54 8.30 -7.93 10.79
CA LEU A 54 9.74 -8.01 10.56
C LEU A 54 10.29 -6.76 9.84
N ASP A 55 9.49 -6.14 8.98
CA ASP A 55 9.90 -4.93 8.26
C ASP A 55 9.82 -3.64 9.11
N LEU A 56 9.15 -3.70 10.26
CA LEU A 56 9.11 -2.65 11.27
C LEU A 56 10.16 -2.84 12.37
N ASN A 57 11.08 -3.78 12.25
CA ASN A 57 12.09 -4.01 13.28
C ASN A 57 13.31 -3.07 13.11
N ASP A 58 13.09 -1.77 13.26
CA ASP A 58 14.15 -0.75 13.29
C ASP A 58 13.86 0.36 14.32
N LEU A 59 14.85 1.23 14.56
CA LEU A 59 14.76 2.30 15.55
C LEU A 59 13.63 3.31 15.27
N ILE A 60 13.19 3.44 14.02
CA ILE A 60 12.10 4.37 13.68
C ILE A 60 10.77 3.81 14.17
N HIS A 61 10.63 2.48 14.25
CA HIS A 61 9.37 1.78 14.52
C HIS A 61 9.39 0.97 15.83
N GLU A 62 10.38 1.18 16.69
CA GLU A 62 10.59 0.44 17.95
C GLU A 62 9.34 0.39 18.84
N ASP A 63 8.53 1.45 18.81
CA ASP A 63 7.27 1.58 19.55
C ASP A 63 6.03 1.69 18.63
N PHE A 64 6.06 1.09 17.44
CA PHE A 64 4.95 1.17 16.47
C PHE A 64 3.59 0.81 17.10
N ASP A 65 3.54 -0.21 17.96
CA ASP A 65 2.32 -0.63 18.64
C ASP A 65 1.75 0.41 19.62
N LYS A 66 2.56 1.39 20.03
CA LYS A 66 2.19 2.46 20.96
C LYS A 66 1.96 3.80 20.26
N TRP A 67 2.11 3.86 18.94
CA TRP A 67 1.89 5.11 18.20
C TRP A 67 0.47 5.61 18.36
N SER A 68 0.33 6.91 18.60
CA SER A 68 -0.96 7.58 18.52
C SER A 68 -1.50 7.53 17.08
N ASN A 69 -2.81 7.74 16.91
CA ASN A 69 -3.40 7.85 15.59
C ASN A 69 -2.76 8.98 14.77
N ASP A 70 -2.40 10.10 15.39
CA ASP A 70 -1.72 11.21 14.69
C ASP A 70 -0.32 10.83 14.20
N GLN A 71 0.44 10.07 15.00
CA GLN A 71 1.75 9.57 14.60
C GLN A 71 1.64 8.62 13.41
N LEU A 72 0.72 7.66 13.49
CA LEU A 72 0.49 6.71 12.41
C LEU A 72 0.00 7.40 11.13
N LYS A 73 -0.99 8.29 11.25
CA LYS A 73 -1.52 9.10 10.14
C LYS A 73 -0.40 9.87 9.44
N SER A 74 0.39 10.62 10.22
CA SER A 74 1.53 11.37 9.71
C SER A 74 2.54 10.45 9.02
N HIS A 75 2.83 9.28 9.59
CA HIS A 75 3.75 8.31 9.01
C HIS A 75 3.25 7.77 7.65
N ILE A 76 1.98 7.37 7.56
CA ILE A 76 1.38 6.86 6.31
C ILE A 76 1.37 7.95 5.22
N ILE A 77 0.99 9.18 5.58
CA ILE A 77 0.95 10.30 4.63
C ILE A 77 2.35 10.65 4.13
N ARG A 78 3.30 10.85 5.05
CA ARG A 78 4.66 11.31 4.71
C ARG A 78 5.52 10.26 4.02
N ASN A 79 5.20 8.98 4.22
CA ASN A 79 5.98 7.88 3.67
C ASN A 79 5.27 7.23 2.47
N PRO A 80 4.45 6.17 2.61
CA PRO A 80 3.96 5.45 1.44
C PRO A 80 3.06 6.29 0.52
N ILE A 81 2.17 7.14 1.03
CA ILE A 81 1.31 7.99 0.17
C ILE A 81 2.16 9.00 -0.59
N SER A 82 2.97 9.80 0.11
CA SER A 82 3.88 10.76 -0.50
C SER A 82 4.80 10.10 -1.54
N ALA A 83 5.34 8.92 -1.24
CA ALA A 83 6.19 8.20 -2.18
C ALA A 83 5.45 7.76 -3.45
N LEU A 84 4.20 7.27 -3.34
CA LEU A 84 3.37 6.92 -4.50
C LEU A 84 3.01 8.15 -5.33
N LEU A 85 2.62 9.25 -4.69
CA LEU A 85 2.31 10.51 -5.37
C LEU A 85 3.55 11.10 -6.06
N ASN A 86 4.72 11.06 -5.41
CA ASN A 86 5.94 11.63 -6.00
C ASN A 86 6.44 10.84 -7.21
N THR A 87 6.23 9.51 -7.26
CA THR A 87 6.70 8.67 -8.37
C THR A 87 5.63 8.35 -9.40
N SER A 88 4.36 8.59 -9.09
CA SER A 88 3.22 8.10 -9.87
C SER A 88 1.98 9.00 -9.69
N SER A 89 2.17 10.32 -9.63
CA SER A 89 1.09 11.32 -9.45
C SER A 89 0.06 11.31 -10.58
N GLU A 90 0.38 10.74 -11.74
CA GLU A 90 -0.57 10.52 -12.81
C GLU A 90 -1.61 9.44 -12.47
N LEU A 91 -1.29 8.50 -11.57
CA LEU A 91 -2.14 7.35 -11.24
C LEU A 91 -2.99 7.55 -9.99
N PHE A 92 -2.52 8.37 -9.05
CA PHE A 92 -3.11 8.49 -7.72
C PHE A 92 -3.51 9.93 -7.39
N TYR A 93 -4.39 10.05 -6.40
CA TYR A 93 -4.70 11.31 -5.74
C TYR A 93 -4.67 11.14 -4.22
N PHE A 94 -4.45 12.25 -3.52
CA PHE A 94 -4.74 12.39 -2.10
C PHE A 94 -5.39 13.74 -1.85
N LEU A 95 -6.67 13.75 -1.48
CA LEU A 95 -7.45 14.96 -1.30
C LEU A 95 -8.47 14.74 -0.18
N ASN A 96 -8.64 15.74 0.70
CA ASN A 96 -9.58 15.67 1.83
C ASN A 96 -9.43 14.38 2.66
N GLU A 97 -8.19 13.97 2.89
CA GLU A 97 -7.84 12.75 3.65
C GLU A 97 -8.32 11.43 3.01
N GLU A 98 -8.66 11.45 1.72
CA GLU A 98 -8.94 10.26 0.92
C GLU A 98 -7.77 10.02 -0.04
N PHE A 99 -7.24 8.80 -0.05
CA PHE A 99 -6.25 8.33 -1.02
C PHE A 99 -6.93 7.40 -2.03
N GLY A 100 -6.62 7.55 -3.31
CA GLY A 100 -7.24 6.69 -4.32
C GLY A 100 -6.56 6.71 -5.68
N ILE A 101 -7.06 5.84 -6.55
CA ILE A 101 -6.73 5.74 -7.97
C ILE A 101 -7.54 6.81 -8.69
N LYS A 102 -6.92 7.56 -9.60
CA LYS A 102 -7.67 8.53 -10.41
C LYS A 102 -8.75 7.84 -11.23
N GLN A 103 -9.85 8.55 -11.45
CA GLN A 103 -11.04 7.99 -12.08
C GLN A 103 -10.75 7.38 -13.45
N GLU A 104 -10.01 8.09 -14.31
CA GLU A 104 -9.64 7.61 -15.64
C GLU A 104 -8.81 6.32 -15.59
N VAL A 105 -7.90 6.21 -14.61
CA VAL A 105 -7.07 5.02 -14.42
C VAL A 105 -7.90 3.86 -13.86
N TYR A 106 -8.84 4.15 -12.97
CA TYR A 106 -9.76 3.16 -12.44
C TYR A 106 -10.70 2.60 -13.53
N GLU A 107 -11.22 3.47 -14.40
CA GLU A 107 -12.05 3.09 -15.55
C GLU A 107 -11.28 2.21 -16.55
N ASP A 108 -10.03 2.56 -16.85
CA ASP A 108 -9.14 1.73 -17.68
C ASP A 108 -8.94 0.32 -17.08
N LEU A 109 -8.69 0.23 -15.77
CA LEU A 109 -8.50 -1.05 -15.09
C LEU A 109 -9.75 -1.95 -15.09
N ILE A 110 -10.93 -1.34 -14.96
CA ILE A 110 -12.22 -2.02 -15.08
C ILE A 110 -12.43 -2.52 -16.52
N HIS A 111 -12.19 -1.64 -17.50
CA HIS A 111 -12.35 -1.97 -18.92
C HIS A 111 -11.46 -3.14 -19.35
N ASP A 112 -10.21 -3.13 -18.88
CA ASP A 112 -9.21 -4.15 -19.17
C ASP A 112 -9.38 -5.44 -18.34
N ASN A 113 -10.35 -5.48 -17.41
CA ASN A 113 -10.53 -6.57 -16.44
C ASN A 113 -9.20 -6.92 -15.71
N ALA A 114 -8.41 -5.89 -15.40
CA ALA A 114 -7.03 -6.03 -14.92
C ALA A 114 -6.92 -6.03 -13.39
N LEU A 115 -8.02 -5.85 -12.69
CA LEU A 115 -8.06 -5.62 -11.26
C LEU A 115 -7.53 -6.79 -10.43
N ASP A 116 -7.99 -8.02 -10.71
CA ASP A 116 -7.50 -9.23 -10.03
C ASP A 116 -5.99 -9.43 -10.25
N ILE A 117 -5.54 -9.16 -11.48
CA ILE A 117 -4.12 -9.26 -11.85
C ILE A 117 -3.30 -8.22 -11.07
N VAL A 118 -3.82 -7.00 -10.91
CA VAL A 118 -3.14 -5.95 -10.14
C VAL A 118 -3.01 -6.35 -8.68
N GLU A 119 -4.07 -6.84 -8.06
CA GLU A 119 -4.04 -7.31 -6.67
C GLU A 119 -3.03 -8.46 -6.50
N GLU A 120 -3.10 -9.46 -7.37
CA GLU A 120 -2.18 -10.59 -7.38
C GLU A 120 -0.72 -10.11 -7.49
N LYS A 121 -0.46 -9.12 -8.36
CA LYS A 121 0.88 -8.55 -8.53
C LYS A 121 1.35 -7.83 -7.28
N ILE A 122 0.49 -7.12 -6.56
CA ILE A 122 0.87 -6.50 -5.29
C ILE A 122 1.26 -7.58 -4.26
N TYR A 123 0.49 -8.67 -4.14
CA TYR A 123 0.85 -9.80 -3.29
C TYR A 123 2.17 -10.45 -3.71
N GLN A 124 2.38 -10.69 -5.01
CA GLN A 124 3.65 -11.22 -5.53
C GLN A 124 4.83 -10.30 -5.17
N ARG A 125 4.67 -8.98 -5.29
CA ARG A 125 5.70 -8.00 -4.91
C ARG A 125 6.03 -8.06 -3.43
N LEU A 126 5.01 -8.16 -2.57
CA LEU A 126 5.19 -8.32 -1.12
C LEU A 126 5.87 -9.64 -0.77
N ALA A 127 5.37 -10.77 -1.30
CA ALA A 127 5.97 -12.08 -1.06
C ALA A 127 7.44 -12.13 -1.48
N ASN A 128 7.76 -11.59 -2.66
CA ASN A 128 9.14 -11.47 -3.13
C ASN A 128 10.00 -10.59 -2.21
N TYR A 129 9.46 -9.46 -1.74
CA TYR A 129 10.16 -8.59 -0.82
C TYR A 129 10.53 -9.29 0.49
N PHE A 130 9.53 -9.90 1.15
CA PHE A 130 9.74 -10.58 2.43
C PHE A 130 10.60 -11.83 2.30
N SER A 131 10.43 -12.62 1.24
CA SER A 131 11.26 -13.78 0.95
C SER A 131 12.71 -13.38 0.72
N ASN A 132 12.97 -12.35 -0.08
CA ASN A 132 14.33 -11.93 -0.36
C ASN A 132 15.03 -11.33 0.87
N LYS A 133 14.35 -10.43 1.59
CA LYS A 133 14.93 -9.64 2.69
C LYS A 133 14.98 -10.40 4.01
N PHE A 134 13.95 -11.18 4.33
CA PHE A 134 13.81 -11.83 5.63
C PHE A 134 13.78 -13.36 5.58
N LYS A 135 13.81 -13.97 4.38
CA LYS A 135 13.73 -15.42 4.18
C LYS A 135 12.43 -16.03 4.72
N VAL A 136 11.33 -15.28 4.62
CA VAL A 136 9.98 -15.70 5.04
C VAL A 136 9.05 -15.76 3.84
N VAL A 137 8.19 -16.78 3.80
CA VAL A 137 7.09 -16.89 2.83
C VAL A 137 5.83 -16.34 3.48
N LEU A 138 5.20 -15.34 2.84
CA LEU A 138 3.92 -14.79 3.28
C LEU A 138 2.81 -15.80 3.03
#